data_AF-A0A482UTL7-F1
#
_entry.id   AF-A0A482UTL7-F1
#
_cell.length_a   1.000
_cell.length_b   1.000
_cell.length_c   1.000
_cell.angle_alpha   90.00
_cell.angle_beta   90.00
_cell.angle_gamma   90.00
#
_symmetry.space_group_name_H-M   'P 1'
#
loop_
_entity.id
_entity.type
_entity.pdbx_description
1 polymer ?
#
loop_
_entity_poly.entity_id
_entity_poly.type
_entity_poly.pdbx_seq_one_letter_code
_entity_poly.pdbx_strand_id
1 'polypeptide(L)'
;MFAFGQFENLFDGRSNFYVYELPMFILIGGVGGVLGAFFNHLNMHMSMYRMKYLNAFKWKRMVELCTITFAMSFISYIFPICWQLCTPVPEDNADTSKQEEMLFESLVQFQCEPGYYNQLASLYFTSGDTAMRQLFHFREVDGMGQNSFTSGPLILFFIPYFLLASITSGVMAPAGM
;
A
#
# COMPACT_ATOMS: atom_id res chain seq x y z
N MET A 1 21.93 -6.08 2.60
CA MET A 1 20.48 -6.04 2.27
C MET A 1 20.17 -4.61 1.86
N PHE A 2 19.49 -4.42 0.72
CA PHE A 2 19.16 -3.10 0.19
C PHE A 2 18.03 -2.47 1.01
N ALA A 3 18.31 -1.34 1.68
CA ALA A 3 17.31 -0.53 2.35
C ALA A 3 16.98 0.69 1.48
N PHE A 4 15.72 0.78 1.03
CA PHE A 4 15.25 1.93 0.25
C PHE A 4 15.44 3.22 1.06
N GLY A 5 16.18 4.20 0.51
CA GLY A 5 16.37 5.52 1.13
C GLY A 5 17.72 5.75 1.84
N GLN A 6 18.59 4.74 1.97
CA GLN A 6 19.96 4.93 2.45
C GLN A 6 20.96 5.11 1.30
N PHE A 7 21.10 6.35 0.84
CA PHE A 7 22.13 6.73 -0.14
C PHE A 7 23.47 7.12 0.52
N GLU A 8 23.52 7.21 1.85
CA GLU A 8 24.72 7.60 2.58
C GLU A 8 25.62 6.40 2.94
N ASN A 9 26.92 6.67 2.84
CA ASN A 9 28.02 5.72 2.89
C ASN A 9 28.20 5.13 4.30
N LEU A 10 27.91 3.84 4.49
CA LEU A 10 28.47 3.08 5.61
C LEU A 10 29.81 2.49 5.18
N PHE A 11 30.85 3.30 5.40
CA PHE A 11 32.28 2.98 5.29
C PHE A 11 32.81 2.72 3.85
N ASP A 12 33.79 3.53 3.47
CA ASP A 12 34.75 3.28 2.37
C ASP A 12 34.29 3.56 0.93
N GLY A 13 33.46 4.60 0.71
CA GLY A 13 33.26 5.22 -0.61
C GLY A 13 32.63 4.32 -1.69
N ARG A 14 31.99 3.22 -1.29
CA ARG A 14 31.25 2.33 -2.19
C ARG A 14 29.75 2.51 -2.01
N SER A 15 29.02 2.62 -3.12
CA SER A 15 27.56 2.71 -3.15
C SER A 15 26.90 1.45 -2.57
N ASN A 16 25.84 1.62 -1.78
CA ASN A 16 24.98 0.51 -1.29
C ASN A 16 24.16 -0.17 -2.41
N PHE A 17 24.35 0.25 -3.65
CA PHE A 17 23.76 -0.35 -4.84
C PHE A 17 24.87 -0.71 -5.83
N TYR A 18 24.69 -1.81 -6.54
CA TYR A 18 25.59 -2.21 -7.61
C TYR A 18 25.16 -1.65 -8.95
N VAL A 19 26.11 -1.34 -9.84
CA VAL A 19 25.81 -0.76 -11.17
C VAL A 19 24.91 -1.67 -12.01
N TYR A 20 24.93 -2.99 -11.80
CA TYR A 20 24.05 -3.93 -12.50
C TYR A 20 22.59 -3.91 -12.01
N GLU A 21 22.28 -3.26 -10.87
CA GLU A 21 20.91 -3.08 -10.35
C GLU A 21 20.21 -1.88 -11.01
N LEU A 22 21.00 -1.00 -11.63
CA LEU A 22 20.53 0.23 -12.26
C LEU A 22 19.52 0.00 -13.40
N PRO A 23 19.68 -1.02 -14.28
CA PRO A 23 18.64 -1.40 -15.24
C PRO A 23 17.32 -1.81 -14.58
N MET A 24 17.34 -2.49 -13.43
CA MET A 24 16.10 -2.86 -12.71
C MET A 24 15.39 -1.61 -12.18
N PHE A 25 16.12 -0.63 -11.65
CA PHE A 25 15.53 0.64 -11.23
C PHE A 25 14.92 1.42 -12.40
N ILE A 26 15.56 1.40 -13.56
CA ILE A 26 15.00 2.01 -14.79
C ILE A 26 13.70 1.31 -15.18
N LEU A 27 13.64 -0.03 -15.11
CA LEU A 27 12.43 -0.79 -15.41
C LEU A 27 11.30 -0.47 -14.42
N ILE A 28 11.58 -0.43 -13.12
CA ILE A 28 10.60 -0.05 -12.09
C ILE A 28 10.10 1.37 -12.33
N GLY A 29 10.99 2.31 -12.65
CA GLY A 29 10.63 3.68 -13.02
C GLY A 29 9.76 3.75 -14.28
N GLY A 30 10.09 2.96 -15.30
CA GLY A 30 9.29 2.86 -16.53
C GLY A 30 7.89 2.33 -16.27
N VAL A 31 7.76 1.24 -15.49
CA VAL A 31 6.47 0.67 -15.08
C VAL A 31 5.67 1.68 -14.26
N GLY A 32 6.31 2.35 -13.30
CA GLY A 32 5.70 3.42 -12.50
C GLY A 32 5.21 4.58 -13.38
N GLY A 33 5.97 4.97 -14.40
CA GLY A 33 5.58 6.00 -15.36
C GLY A 33 4.34 5.60 -16.19
N VAL A 34 4.28 4.36 -16.66
CA VAL A 34 3.11 3.83 -17.39
C VAL A 34 1.88 3.78 -16.48
N LEU A 35 2.03 3.29 -15.24
CA LEU A 35 0.95 3.26 -14.25
C LEU A 35 0.48 4.69 -13.91
N GLY A 36 1.39 5.64 -13.76
CA GLY A 36 1.04 7.05 -13.52
C GLY A 36 0.30 7.69 -14.70
N ALA A 37 0.71 7.39 -15.94
CA ALA A 37 -0.01 7.83 -17.14
C ALA A 37 -1.43 7.24 -17.19
N PHE A 38 -1.57 5.96 -16.85
CA PHE A 38 -2.87 5.31 -16.75
C PHE A 38 -3.75 5.92 -15.64
N PHE A 39 -3.19 6.22 -14.47
CA PHE A 39 -3.88 6.90 -13.38
C PHE A 39 -4.45 8.25 -13.83
N ASN A 40 -3.64 9.06 -14.51
CA ASN A 40 -4.06 10.34 -15.04
C ASN A 40 -5.15 10.21 -16.10
N HIS A 41 -5.06 9.19 -16.96
CA HIS A 41 -6.08 8.91 -17.96
C HIS A 41 -7.44 8.58 -17.32
N LEU A 42 -7.45 7.73 -16.28
CA LEU A 42 -8.66 7.42 -15.51
C LEU A 42 -9.25 8.66 -14.83
N ASN A 43 -8.39 9.48 -14.21
CA ASN A 43 -8.80 10.73 -13.57
C ASN A 43 -9.43 11.70 -14.56
N MET A 44 -8.83 11.84 -15.75
CA MET A 44 -9.37 12.69 -16.81
C MET A 44 -10.75 12.21 -17.26
N HIS A 45 -10.90 10.90 -17.49
CA HIS A 45 -12.19 10.33 -17.90
C HIS A 45 -13.28 10.53 -16.83
N MET A 46 -12.95 10.29 -15.55
CA MET A 46 -13.86 10.54 -14.44
C MET A 46 -14.21 12.03 -14.28
N SER A 47 -13.24 12.92 -14.47
CA SER A 47 -13.46 14.37 -14.42
C SER A 47 -14.42 14.83 -15.51
N MET A 48 -14.25 14.35 -16.76
CA MET A 48 -15.18 14.64 -17.85
C MET A 48 -16.60 14.08 -17.56
N TYR A 49 -16.69 12.87 -17.02
CA TYR A 49 -17.97 12.29 -16.59
C TYR A 49 -18.66 13.15 -15.52
N ARG A 50 -17.91 13.62 -14.53
CA ARG A 50 -18.41 14.52 -13.49
C ARG A 50 -18.94 15.84 -14.03
N MET A 51 -18.17 16.46 -14.92
CA MET A 51 -18.58 17.71 -15.57
C MET A 51 -19.88 17.56 -16.34
N LYS A 52 -20.07 16.44 -17.04
CA LYS A 52 -21.25 16.20 -17.88
C LYS A 52 -22.50 15.78 -17.09
N TYR A 53 -22.37 14.95 -16.05
CA TYR A 53 -23.52 14.28 -15.41
C TYR A 53 -23.74 14.60 -13.93
N LEU A 54 -22.68 14.89 -13.17
CA LEU A 54 -22.72 14.99 -11.70
C LEU A 54 -22.74 16.45 -11.21
N ASN A 55 -22.05 17.36 -11.92
CA ASN A 55 -21.94 18.77 -11.52
C ASN A 55 -23.25 19.56 -11.61
N ALA A 56 -24.25 19.04 -12.32
CA ALA A 56 -25.55 19.68 -12.44
C ALA A 56 -26.30 19.81 -11.10
N PHE A 57 -26.12 18.85 -10.17
CA PHE A 57 -26.84 18.83 -8.90
C PHE A 57 -25.94 18.38 -7.74
N LYS A 58 -25.91 19.17 -6.65
CA LYS A 58 -25.08 18.87 -5.45
C LYS A 58 -25.40 17.51 -4.82
N TRP A 59 -26.67 17.08 -4.85
CA TRP A 59 -27.09 15.78 -4.32
C TRP A 59 -26.43 14.60 -5.05
N LYS A 60 -26.20 14.71 -6.37
CA LYS A 60 -25.53 13.66 -7.15
C LYS A 60 -24.06 13.51 -6.73
N ARG A 61 -23.38 14.63 -6.41
CA ARG A 61 -22.02 14.61 -5.87
C ARG A 61 -21.95 13.98 -4.48
N MET A 62 -22.95 14.20 -3.65
CA MET A 62 -23.04 13.54 -2.33
C MET A 62 -23.28 12.03 -2.48
N VAL A 63 -24.18 11.62 -3.36
CA VAL A 63 -24.41 10.19 -3.67
C VAL A 63 -23.15 9.53 -4.21
N GLU A 64 -22.41 10.20 -5.10
CA GLU A 64 -21.12 9.71 -5.59
C GLU A 64 -20.14 9.48 -4.44
N LEU A 65 -19.95 10.48 -3.57
CA LEU A 65 -19.05 10.37 -2.42
C LEU A 65 -19.45 9.19 -1.52
N CYS A 66 -20.74 9.08 -1.18
CA CYS A 66 -21.25 7.98 -0.37
C CYS A 66 -21.06 6.62 -1.04
N THR A 67 -21.17 6.54 -2.36
CA THR A 67 -20.97 5.29 -3.11
C THR A 67 -19.50 4.88 -3.10
N ILE A 68 -18.57 5.82 -3.29
CA ILE A 68 -17.12 5.56 -3.26
C ILE A 68 -16.67 5.14 -1.86
N THR A 69 -17.12 5.84 -0.82
CA THR A 69 -16.76 5.50 0.56
C THR A 69 -17.33 4.14 0.96
N PHE A 70 -18.59 3.86 0.61
CA PHE A 70 -19.19 2.55 0.84
C PHE A 70 -18.43 1.43 0.10
N ALA A 71 -18.08 1.64 -1.17
CA ALA A 71 -17.29 0.67 -1.93
C ALA A 71 -15.92 0.41 -1.30
N MET A 72 -15.23 1.47 -0.85
CA MET A 72 -13.94 1.34 -0.16
C MET A 72 -14.08 0.55 1.14
N SER A 73 -15.04 0.91 2.00
CA SER A 73 -15.31 0.19 3.24
C SER A 73 -15.67 -1.28 3.01
N PHE A 74 -16.47 -1.54 1.98
CA PHE A 74 -16.87 -2.89 1.62
C PHE A 74 -15.66 -3.73 1.16
N ILE A 75 -14.82 -3.20 0.27
CA ILE A 75 -13.61 -3.87 -0.20
C ILE A 75 -12.63 -4.09 0.95
N SER A 76 -12.38 -3.07 1.78
CA SER A 76 -11.45 -3.16 2.91
C SER A 76 -11.87 -4.20 3.95
N TYR A 77 -13.15 -4.56 4.02
CA TYR A 77 -13.65 -5.57 4.94
C TYR A 77 -13.71 -6.97 4.30
N ILE A 78 -14.22 -7.07 3.06
CA ILE A 78 -14.39 -8.35 2.37
C ILE A 78 -13.05 -8.99 1.99
N PHE A 79 -12.07 -8.19 1.55
CA PHE A 79 -10.78 -8.73 1.10
C PHE A 79 -10.02 -9.43 2.24
N PRO A 80 -9.86 -8.83 3.43
CA PRO A 80 -9.31 -9.54 4.58
C PRO A 80 -10.10 -10.77 5.01
N ILE A 81 -11.44 -10.75 4.92
CA ILE A 81 -12.27 -11.92 5.26
C ILE A 81 -12.04 -13.09 4.32
N CYS A 82 -11.98 -12.81 3.02
CA CYS A 82 -11.72 -13.85 2.02
C CYS A 82 -10.28 -14.39 2.13
N TRP A 83 -9.36 -13.60 2.67
CA TRP A 83 -7.95 -13.95 2.78
C TRP A 83 -7.63 -14.57 4.14
N GLN A 84 -7.82 -15.88 4.25
CA GLN A 84 -7.65 -16.64 5.50
C GLN A 84 -6.19 -17.03 5.82
N LEU A 85 -5.21 -16.36 5.20
CA LEU A 85 -3.80 -16.66 5.47
C LEU A 85 -3.31 -15.86 6.69
N CYS A 86 -3.04 -16.59 7.77
CA CYS A 86 -2.45 -16.06 8.99
C CYS A 86 -0.93 -16.22 8.97
N THR A 87 -0.20 -15.15 9.28
CA THR A 87 1.27 -15.12 9.31
C THR A 87 1.73 -14.91 10.74
N PRO A 88 2.76 -15.63 11.23
CA PRO A 88 3.25 -15.43 12.58
C PRO A 88 3.87 -14.03 12.72
N VAL A 89 3.59 -13.34 13.82
CA VAL A 89 4.27 -12.09 14.16
C VAL A 89 5.73 -12.43 14.49
N PRO A 90 6.73 -11.76 13.88
CA PRO A 90 8.14 -12.01 14.21
C PRO A 90 8.39 -11.74 15.71
N GLU A 91 9.08 -12.65 16.38
CA GLU A 91 9.47 -12.45 17.77
C GLU A 91 10.56 -11.39 17.89
N ASP A 92 10.45 -10.59 18.96
CA ASP A 92 11.31 -9.45 19.23
C ASP A 92 12.73 -9.94 19.57
N ASN A 93 13.63 -9.88 18.60
CA ASN A 93 15.03 -10.24 18.79
C ASN A 93 15.82 -9.02 19.28
N ALA A 94 16.96 -9.25 19.95
CA ALA A 94 17.78 -8.16 20.53
C ALA A 94 18.32 -7.12 19.51
N ASP A 95 18.16 -7.38 18.20
CA ASP A 95 18.53 -6.50 17.09
C ASP A 95 17.33 -5.73 16.48
N THR A 96 16.13 -5.82 17.06
CA THR A 96 14.95 -5.07 16.59
C THR A 96 15.10 -3.58 16.89
N SER A 97 14.97 -2.74 15.87
CA SER A 97 14.94 -1.28 16.06
C SER A 97 13.61 -0.86 16.70
N LYS A 98 13.62 0.22 17.52
CA LYS A 98 12.38 0.81 18.08
C LYS A 98 11.32 1.12 17.02
N GLN A 99 11.75 1.37 15.78
CA GLN A 99 10.84 1.59 14.66
C GLN A 99 10.14 0.30 14.20
N GLU A 100 10.82 -0.84 14.23
CA GLU A 100 10.25 -2.15 13.86
C GLU A 100 9.25 -2.62 14.92
N GLU A 101 9.55 -2.40 16.20
CA GLU A 101 8.64 -2.71 17.33
C GLU A 101 7.28 -1.98 17.20
N MET A 102 7.30 -0.69 16.90
CA MET A 102 6.09 0.08 16.61
C MET A 102 5.33 -0.44 15.39
N LEU A 103 6.05 -0.97 14.39
CA LEU A 103 5.42 -1.59 13.22
C LEU A 103 4.74 -2.90 13.61
N PHE A 104 5.38 -3.76 14.42
CA PHE A 104 4.78 -5.00 14.92
C PHE A 104 3.50 -4.76 15.74
N GLU A 105 3.48 -3.73 16.58
CA GLU A 105 2.29 -3.35 17.35
C GLU A 105 1.13 -2.89 16.44
N SER A 106 1.45 -2.33 15.27
CA SER A 106 0.45 -1.89 14.29
C SER A 106 -0.11 -3.02 13.41
N LEU A 107 0.38 -4.26 13.53
CA LEU A 107 -0.17 -5.40 12.79
C LEU A 107 -1.55 -5.78 13.32
N VAL A 108 -2.47 -6.12 12.40
CA VAL A 108 -3.86 -6.40 12.75
C VAL A 108 -4.11 -7.90 12.79
N GLN A 109 -4.41 -8.40 13.98
CA GLN A 109 -4.96 -9.74 14.18
C GLN A 109 -6.42 -9.76 13.74
N PHE A 110 -6.69 -10.29 12.55
CA PHE A 110 -8.04 -10.43 12.00
C PHE A 110 -8.32 -11.89 11.64
N GLN A 111 -9.25 -12.51 12.36
CA GLN A 111 -9.63 -13.93 12.20
C GLN A 111 -8.44 -14.92 12.34
N CYS A 112 -7.43 -14.56 13.13
CA CYS A 112 -6.25 -15.38 13.39
C CYS A 112 -6.09 -15.67 14.90
N GLU A 113 -5.35 -16.73 15.22
CA GLU A 113 -5.00 -17.11 16.59
C GLU A 113 -3.99 -16.12 17.21
N PRO A 114 -3.91 -15.97 18.56
CA PRO A 114 -2.96 -15.05 19.19
C PRO A 114 -1.52 -15.33 18.73
N GLY A 115 -0.78 -14.26 18.42
CA GLY A 115 0.57 -14.36 17.84
C GLY A 115 0.61 -14.45 16.31
N TYR A 116 -0.55 -14.44 15.64
CA TYR A 116 -0.65 -14.38 14.18
C TYR A 116 -1.42 -13.14 13.72
N TYR A 117 -1.07 -12.63 12.54
CA TYR A 117 -1.72 -11.49 11.90
C TYR A 117 -2.19 -11.81 10.48
N ASN A 118 -3.15 -11.02 10.00
CA ASN A 118 -3.61 -11.10 8.62
C ASN A 118 -2.95 -9.98 7.80
N GLN A 119 -2.26 -10.37 6.72
CA GLN A 119 -1.49 -9.47 5.87
C GLN A 119 -2.39 -8.39 5.23
N LEU A 120 -3.57 -8.76 4.70
CA LEU A 120 -4.49 -7.80 4.08
C LEU A 120 -5.18 -6.91 5.10
N ALA A 121 -5.56 -7.46 6.26
CA ALA A 121 -6.16 -6.68 7.33
C ALA A 121 -5.20 -5.58 7.81
N SER A 122 -3.92 -5.93 7.96
CA SER A 122 -2.89 -4.98 8.37
C SER A 122 -2.69 -3.86 7.35
N LEU A 123 -2.80 -4.14 6.05
CA LEU A 123 -2.71 -3.11 4.99
C LEU A 123 -3.95 -2.22 4.90
N TYR A 124 -5.16 -2.77 5.12
CA TYR A 124 -6.41 -2.00 4.97
C TYR A 124 -6.86 -1.27 6.24
N PHE A 125 -6.58 -1.80 7.43
CA PHE A 125 -7.05 -1.24 8.70
C PHE A 125 -6.02 -0.37 9.42
N THR A 126 -4.78 -0.30 8.93
CA THR A 126 -3.80 0.68 9.40
C THR A 126 -3.87 1.97 8.59
N SER A 127 -3.22 3.02 9.09
CA SER A 127 -3.10 4.26 8.33
C SER A 127 -2.24 4.06 7.08
N GLY A 128 -2.51 4.80 6.00
CA GLY A 128 -1.74 4.67 4.75
C GLY A 128 -0.24 4.94 4.93
N ASP A 129 0.14 5.86 5.83
CA ASP A 129 1.55 6.10 6.19
C ASP A 129 2.16 4.87 6.90
N THR A 130 1.44 4.29 7.86
CA THR A 130 1.88 3.05 8.53
C THR A 130 2.02 1.89 7.56
N ALA A 131 1.04 1.69 6.68
CA ALA A 131 1.07 0.63 5.67
C ALA A 131 2.25 0.80 4.69
N MET A 132 2.56 2.04 4.26
CA MET A 132 3.75 2.31 3.46
C MET A 132 5.04 2.00 4.22
N ARG A 133 5.13 2.41 5.50
CA ARG A 133 6.29 2.08 6.33
C ARG A 133 6.45 0.57 6.51
N GLN A 134 5.35 -0.16 6.67
CA GLN A 134 5.35 -1.63 6.69
C GLN A 134 5.84 -2.21 5.37
N LEU A 135 5.50 -1.65 4.22
CA LEU A 135 5.99 -2.16 2.93
C LEU A 135 7.49 -1.90 2.69
N PHE A 136 8.02 -0.77 3.18
CA PHE A 136 9.41 -0.36 2.91
C PHE A 136 10.42 -0.74 4.00
N HIS A 137 10.00 -0.77 5.26
CA HIS A 137 10.88 -0.95 6.41
C HIS A 137 10.71 -2.29 7.13
N PHE A 138 9.71 -3.09 6.75
CA PHE A 138 9.58 -4.43 7.32
C PHE A 138 10.66 -5.31 6.72
N ARG A 139 11.67 -5.60 7.54
CA ARG A 139 12.86 -6.34 7.15
C ARG A 139 12.50 -7.80 6.92
N GLU A 140 12.93 -8.37 5.79
CA GLU A 140 13.14 -9.81 5.69
C GLU A 140 14.27 -10.15 6.68
N VAL A 141 13.91 -10.51 7.90
CA VAL A 141 14.91 -10.90 8.91
C VAL A 141 15.49 -12.26 8.52
N ASP A 142 16.74 -12.21 8.09
CA ASP A 142 17.73 -13.29 8.03
C ASP A 142 17.27 -14.64 7.46
N GLY A 143 17.48 -14.81 6.15
CA GLY A 143 17.88 -16.09 5.54
C GLY A 143 16.92 -17.28 5.70
N MET A 144 15.76 -17.09 6.30
CA MET A 144 14.80 -18.13 6.65
C MET A 144 13.46 -17.89 5.97
N GLY A 145 13.45 -17.50 4.70
CA GLY A 145 12.38 -17.78 3.72
C GLY A 145 10.93 -17.44 4.07
N GLN A 146 10.65 -16.63 5.11
CA GLN A 146 9.30 -16.25 5.47
C GLN A 146 9.00 -14.86 4.90
N ASN A 147 8.39 -14.86 3.72
CA ASN A 147 7.89 -13.67 3.07
C ASN A 147 6.87 -12.99 3.99
N SER A 148 7.24 -11.87 4.62
CA SER A 148 6.37 -11.13 5.54
C SER A 148 5.07 -10.68 4.87
N PHE A 149 5.17 -10.31 3.59
CA PHE A 149 4.02 -10.18 2.73
C PHE A 149 4.19 -11.05 1.48
N THR A 150 3.22 -11.93 1.23
CA THR A 150 3.17 -12.69 -0.02
C THR A 150 2.81 -11.75 -1.17
N SER A 151 3.20 -12.08 -2.41
CA SER A 151 2.88 -11.25 -3.58
C SER A 151 1.37 -11.14 -3.84
N GLY A 152 0.59 -12.16 -3.48
CA GLY A 152 -0.87 -12.19 -3.61
C GLY A 152 -1.60 -11.04 -2.90
N PRO A 153 -1.47 -10.88 -1.57
CA PRO A 153 -2.13 -9.83 -0.81
C PRO A 153 -1.65 -8.42 -1.21
N LEU A 154 -0.40 -8.25 -1.62
CA LEU A 154 0.08 -6.99 -2.19
C LEU A 154 -0.69 -6.60 -3.46
N ILE A 155 -0.86 -7.54 -4.39
CA ILE A 155 -1.58 -7.28 -5.64
C ILE A 155 -3.07 -6.99 -5.36
N LEU A 156 -3.67 -7.75 -4.44
CA LEU A 156 -5.07 -7.55 -4.03
C LEU A 156 -5.30 -6.25 -3.28
N PHE A 157 -4.31 -5.73 -2.57
CA PHE A 157 -4.36 -4.39 -2.01
C PHE A 157 -4.15 -3.32 -3.09
N PHE A 158 -3.12 -3.47 -3.91
CA PHE A 158 -2.69 -2.48 -4.89
C PHE A 158 -3.76 -2.15 -5.94
N ILE A 159 -4.36 -3.16 -6.59
CA ILE A 159 -5.31 -2.94 -7.69
C ILE A 159 -6.54 -2.11 -7.28
N PRO A 160 -7.34 -2.52 -6.29
CA PRO A 160 -8.52 -1.76 -5.89
C PRO A 160 -8.13 -0.42 -5.26
N TYR A 161 -7.03 -0.35 -4.49
CA TYR A 161 -6.58 0.89 -3.89
C TYR A 161 -6.19 1.92 -4.95
N PHE A 162 -5.44 1.50 -5.98
CA PHE A 162 -5.07 2.34 -7.12
C PHE A 162 -6.30 2.85 -7.88
N LEU A 163 -7.26 1.97 -8.18
CA LEU A 163 -8.48 2.35 -8.89
C LEU A 163 -9.34 3.30 -8.05
N LEU A 164 -9.56 3.02 -6.76
CA LEU A 164 -10.34 3.88 -5.88
C LEU A 164 -9.66 5.23 -5.64
N ALA A 165 -8.33 5.26 -5.52
CA ALA A 165 -7.56 6.51 -5.45
C ALA A 165 -7.76 7.36 -6.71
N SER A 166 -7.74 6.74 -7.91
CA SER A 166 -8.00 7.46 -9.15
C SER A 166 -9.43 8.05 -9.16
N ILE A 167 -10.43 7.24 -8.83
CA ILE A 167 -11.82 7.69 -8.83
C ILE A 167 -12.07 8.77 -7.75
N THR A 168 -11.42 8.68 -6.59
CA THR A 168 -11.59 9.67 -5.50
C THR A 168 -11.01 11.03 -5.87
N SER A 169 -10.12 11.11 -6.86
CA SER A 169 -9.50 12.36 -7.32
C SER A 169 -10.56 13.34 -7.83
N GLY A 170 -10.83 14.42 -7.10
CA GLY A 170 -11.80 15.45 -7.47
C GLY A 170 -13.25 15.23 -6.99
N VAL A 171 -13.46 14.38 -5.98
CA VAL A 171 -14.74 14.29 -5.26
C VAL A 171 -15.04 15.57 -4.47
N MET A 172 -16.28 15.71 -3.99
CA MET A 172 -16.72 16.83 -3.15
C MET A 172 -16.21 16.68 -1.70
N ALA A 173 -14.91 16.52 -1.51
CA ALA A 173 -14.25 16.49 -0.20
C ALA A 173 -12.82 17.05 -0.33
N PRO A 174 -12.31 17.76 0.69
CA PRO A 174 -10.91 18.15 0.73
C PRO A 174 -10.07 16.87 0.94
N ALA A 175 -9.34 16.46 -0.09
CA ALA A 175 -8.46 15.30 -0.05
C ALA A 175 -7.12 15.66 -0.69
N GLY A 176 -6.03 15.14 -0.12
CA GLY A 176 -4.72 15.12 -0.77
C GLY A 176 -4.63 13.91 -1.71
N MET A 177 -3.93 14.08 -2.83
CA MET A 177 -3.46 12.99 -3.68
C MET A 177 -1.99 12.76 -3.44
#